data_AF-A0A3M1R8S1-F1
#
_entry.id   AF-A0A3M1R8S1-F1
#
_cell.length_a   1.000
_cell.length_b   1.000
_cell.length_c   1.000
_cell.angle_alpha   90.00
_cell.angle_beta   90.00
_cell.angle_gamma   90.00
#
_symmetry.space_group_name_H-M   'P 1'
#
loop_
_entity.id
_entity.type
_entity.pdbx_description
1 polymer ?
#
loop_
_entity_poly.entity_id
_entity_poly.type
_entity_poly.pdbx_seq_one_letter_code
_entity_poly.pdbx_strand_id
1 'polypeptide(L)'
;MNHDGPICMVSSYPPRLCGIGTFTEEAREFIAKANPGRDVVVISHTDGAGEGVYPIIDMQRRDWWRPVVDKIRELDPYCVHLEHEYGL
;
A
#
# COMPACT_ATOMS: atom_id res chain seq x y z
N MET A 1 -13.54 9.71 9.57
CA MET A 1 -12.26 8.99 9.68
C MET A 1 -12.50 7.85 10.63
N ASN A 2 -12.26 6.62 10.18
CA ASN A 2 -12.40 5.44 11.03
C ASN A 2 -11.17 5.32 11.91
N HIS A 3 -11.32 5.64 13.20
CA HIS A 3 -10.22 5.61 14.16
C HIS A 3 -9.68 4.21 14.43
N ASP A 4 -10.39 3.15 14.02
CA ASP A 4 -9.99 1.75 14.20
C ASP A 4 -9.58 1.07 12.88
N GLY A 5 -9.69 1.76 11.74
CA GLY A 5 -9.38 1.23 10.40
C GLY A 5 -7.87 1.00 10.17
N PRO A 6 -7.49 0.24 9.14
CA PRO A 6 -6.09 -0.07 8.85
C PRO A 6 -5.28 1.19 8.48
N ILE A 7 -3.95 1.10 8.58
CA ILE A 7 -3.05 2.03 7.88
C ILE A 7 -2.84 1.46 6.48
N CYS A 8 -3.27 2.20 5.45
CA CYS A 8 -3.12 1.78 4.06
C CYS A 8 -1.93 2.50 3.44
N MET A 9 -0.92 1.74 3.04
CA MET A 9 0.22 2.24 2.26
C MET A 9 -0.08 2.07 0.77
N VAL A 10 0.28 3.04 -0.06
CA VAL A 10 0.21 2.93 -1.53
C VAL A 10 1.60 3.19 -2.08
N SER A 11 2.23 2.15 -2.64
CA SER A 11 3.63 2.19 -3.09
C SER A 11 4.00 0.98 -3.96
N SER A 12 5.23 0.93 -4.46
CA SER A 12 5.85 -0.34 -4.87
C SER A 12 6.07 -1.26 -3.66
N TYR A 13 6.09 -2.57 -3.88
CA TYR A 13 6.31 -3.55 -2.82
C TYR A 13 7.02 -4.79 -3.37
N PRO A 14 7.88 -5.49 -2.59
CA PRO A 14 8.52 -6.73 -3.00
C PRO A 14 7.52 -7.76 -3.57
N PRO A 15 7.93 -8.63 -4.52
CA PRO A 15 9.27 -8.82 -5.08
C PRO A 15 9.74 -7.77 -6.09
N ARG A 16 8.98 -6.68 -6.34
CA ARG A 16 9.46 -5.59 -7.20
C ARG A 16 10.77 -5.00 -6.65
N LEU A 17 11.86 -5.20 -7.37
CA LEU A 17 13.19 -4.73 -6.99
C LEU A 17 13.35 -3.25 -7.37
N CYS A 18 13.00 -2.37 -6.43
CA CYS A 18 13.20 -0.92 -6.54
C CYS A 18 13.50 -0.34 -5.15
N GLY A 19 14.17 0.82 -5.10
CA GLY A 19 14.58 1.44 -3.84
C GLY A 19 13.39 1.80 -2.95
N ILE A 20 12.30 2.31 -3.54
CA ILE A 20 11.10 2.64 -2.78
C ILE A 20 10.40 1.36 -2.27
N GLY A 21 10.40 0.26 -3.02
CA GLY A 21 9.79 -1.00 -2.57
C GLY A 21 10.48 -1.59 -1.33
N THR A 22 11.82 -1.54 -1.27
CA THR A 22 12.57 -1.92 -0.06
C THR A 22 12.26 -1.00 1.11
N PHE A 23 12.20 0.32 0.87
CA PHE A 23 11.83 1.27 1.91
C PHE A 23 10.41 1.03 2.43
N THR A 24 9.44 0.77 1.55
CA THR A 24 8.04 0.48 1.94
C THR A 24 7.95 -0.78 2.80
N GLU A 25 8.71 -1.84 2.48
CA GLU A 25 8.75 -3.06 3.29
C GLU A 25 9.25 -2.79 4.72
N GLU A 26 10.37 -2.07 4.85
CA GLU A 26 10.91 -1.69 6.16
C GLU A 26 9.96 -0.75 6.91
N ALA A 27 9.42 0.27 6.24
CA ALA A 27 8.48 1.23 6.83
C ALA A 27 7.23 0.53 7.35
N ARG A 28 6.66 -0.40 6.57
CA ARG A 28 5.53 -1.24 7.01
C ARG A 28 5.86 -2.01 8.28
N GLU A 29 7.04 -2.63 8.36
CA GLU A 29 7.47 -3.38 9.53
C GLU A 29 7.54 -2.49 10.78
N PHE A 30 8.13 -1.30 10.67
CA PHE A 30 8.22 -0.35 11.78
C PHE A 30 6.84 0.17 12.21
N ILE A 31 5.98 0.51 11.25
CA ILE A 31 4.62 1.00 11.54
C ILE A 31 3.80 -0.09 12.23
N ALA A 32 3.86 -1.34 11.76
CA ALA A 32 3.13 -2.44 12.37
C ALA A 32 3.60 -2.71 13.80
N LYS A 33 4.93 -2.70 14.04
CA LYS A 33 5.50 -2.84 15.39
C LYS A 33 5.05 -1.72 16.34
N ALA A 34 4.92 -0.49 15.84
CA ALA A 34 4.45 0.64 16.63
C ALA A 34 2.93 0.64 16.87
N ASN A 35 2.17 -0.16 16.11
CA ASN A 35 0.70 -0.20 16.15
C ASN A 35 0.17 -1.65 16.21
N PRO A 36 0.46 -2.42 17.29
CA PRO A 36 0.20 -3.87 17.34
C PRO A 36 -1.28 -4.27 17.28
N GLY A 37 -2.22 -3.33 17.45
CA GLY A 37 -3.66 -3.57 17.33
C GLY A 37 -4.27 -3.09 16.02
N ARG A 38 -3.45 -2.72 15.03
CA ARG A 38 -3.91 -2.15 13.76
C ARG A 38 -3.20 -2.79 12.59
N ASP A 39 -3.97 -3.24 11.62
CA ASP A 39 -3.41 -3.76 10.39
C ASP A 39 -2.71 -2.66 9.59
N VAL A 40 -1.56 -3.02 9.02
CA VAL A 40 -0.84 -2.19 8.06
C VAL A 40 -0.87 -2.93 6.74
N VAL A 41 -1.55 -2.40 5.74
CA VAL A 41 -1.76 -3.04 4.44
C VAL A 41 -1.15 -2.22 3.32
N VAL A 42 -0.82 -2.86 2.21
CA VAL A 42 -0.16 -2.20 1.07
C VAL A 42 -0.98 -2.40 -0.19
N ILE A 43 -1.29 -1.33 -0.92
CA ILE A 43 -1.75 -1.38 -2.30
C ILE A 43 -0.53 -1.16 -3.19
N SER A 44 -0.23 -2.14 -4.05
CA SER A 44 0.99 -2.14 -4.84
C SER A 44 0.77 -2.36 -6.32
N HIS A 45 1.86 -2.25 -7.09
CA HIS A 45 1.96 -2.78 -8.44
C HIS A 45 1.59 -4.26 -8.50
N THR A 46 1.16 -4.72 -9.69
CA THR A 46 0.64 -6.08 -9.93
C THR A 46 1.65 -7.20 -9.67
N ASP A 47 2.92 -6.88 -9.54
CA ASP A 47 4.02 -7.79 -9.19
C ASP A 47 4.39 -7.77 -7.70
N GLY A 48 3.74 -6.95 -6.87
CA GLY A 48 3.89 -7.00 -5.41
C GLY A 48 3.22 -8.24 -4.81
N ALA A 49 3.75 -8.76 -3.71
CA ALA A 49 3.25 -9.97 -3.06
C ALA A 49 3.45 -9.97 -1.54
N GLY A 50 2.71 -10.83 -0.84
CA GLY A 50 2.80 -11.02 0.60
C GLY A 50 1.46 -10.86 1.31
N GLU A 51 1.44 -11.15 2.60
CA GLU A 51 0.25 -11.00 3.44
C GLU A 51 -0.09 -9.52 3.65
N GLY A 52 -1.36 -9.17 3.45
CA GLY A 52 -1.83 -7.77 3.55
C GLY A 52 -1.35 -6.89 2.40
N VAL A 53 -0.99 -7.48 1.25
CA VAL A 53 -0.62 -6.78 0.02
C VAL A 53 -1.72 -6.97 -1.03
N TYR A 54 -2.14 -5.87 -1.64
CA TYR A 54 -3.16 -5.80 -2.69
C TYR A 54 -2.51 -5.32 -4.01
N PRO A 55 -2.03 -6.25 -4.86
CA PRO A 55 -1.30 -5.91 -6.08
C PRO A 55 -2.24 -5.54 -7.24
N ILE A 56 -2.74 -4.30 -7.22
CA ILE A 56 -3.79 -3.82 -8.14
C ILE A 56 -3.41 -2.57 -8.97
N ILE A 57 -2.22 -2.00 -8.76
CA ILE A 57 -1.71 -0.89 -9.57
C ILE A 57 -1.21 -1.44 -10.90
N ASP A 58 -2.09 -1.44 -11.90
CA ASP A 58 -1.76 -1.81 -13.28
C ASP A 58 -1.50 -0.57 -14.13
N MET A 59 -0.22 -0.19 -14.24
CA MET A 59 0.21 0.99 -14.99
C MET A 59 -0.06 0.91 -16.51
N GLN A 60 -0.44 -0.26 -17.05
CA GLN A 60 -0.86 -0.37 -18.46
C GLN A 60 -2.23 0.27 -18.69
N ARG A 61 -3.02 0.46 -17.62
CA ARG A 61 -4.34 1.07 -17.67
C ARG A 61 -4.25 2.58 -17.45
N ARG A 62 -4.88 3.36 -18.33
CA ARG A 62 -5.02 4.81 -18.16
C ARG A 62 -5.78 5.21 -16.89
N ASP A 63 -6.64 4.32 -16.41
CA ASP A 63 -7.49 4.51 -15.25
C ASP A 63 -7.07 3.66 -14.03
N TRP A 64 -5.79 3.26 -13.96
CA TRP A 64 -5.24 2.43 -12.89
C TRP A 64 -5.59 2.92 -11.47
N TRP A 65 -5.73 4.24 -11.30
CA TRP A 65 -6.05 4.88 -10.04
C TRP A 65 -7.47 4.56 -9.54
N ARG A 66 -8.41 4.20 -10.43
CA ARG A 66 -9.79 3.89 -10.05
C ARG A 66 -9.86 2.66 -9.12
N PRO A 67 -9.30 1.48 -9.50
CA PRO A 67 -9.17 0.34 -8.58
C PRO A 67 -8.54 0.69 -7.23
N VAL A 68 -7.51 1.55 -7.21
CA VAL A 68 -6.84 1.98 -5.99
C VAL A 68 -7.79 2.78 -5.09
N VAL A 69 -8.49 3.77 -5.65
CA VAL A 69 -9.48 4.57 -4.92
C VAL A 69 -10.63 3.71 -4.39
N ASP A 70 -11.11 2.77 -5.19
CA ASP A 70 -12.19 1.88 -4.79
C ASP A 70 -11.75 0.93 -3.66
N LYS A 71 -10.51 0.41 -3.73
CA LYS A 71 -9.93 -0.39 -2.64
C LYS A 71 -9.73 0.43 -1.37
N ILE A 72 -9.25 1.68 -1.47
CA ILE A 72 -9.13 2.57 -0.30
C ILE A 72 -10.50 2.81 0.34
N ARG A 73 -11.56 3.01 -0.45
CA ARG A 73 -12.93 3.16 0.08
C ARG A 73 -13.44 1.87 0.74
N GLU A 74 -13.15 0.72 0.16
CA GLU A 74 -13.50 -0.59 0.73
C GLU A 74 -12.79 -0.85 2.06
N LEU A 75 -11.50 -0.49 2.15
CA LEU A 75 -10.69 -0.66 3.35
C LEU A 75 -11.06 0.32 4.48
N ASP A 76 -11.68 1.46 4.15
CA ASP A 76 -12.00 2.55 5.07
C ASP A 76 -10.86 2.83 6.09
N PRO A 77 -9.64 3.15 5.60
CA PRO A 77 -8.46 3.20 6.45
C PRO A 77 -8.49 4.41 7.39
N TYR A 78 -7.76 4.28 8.50
CA TYR A 78 -7.49 5.39 9.40
C TYR A 78 -6.71 6.51 8.69
N CYS A 79 -5.69 6.13 7.92
CA CYS A 79 -4.92 7.03 7.09
C CYS A 79 -4.37 6.32 5.85
N VAL A 80 -4.03 7.11 4.84
CA VAL A 80 -3.35 6.65 3.64
C VAL A 80 -1.92 7.21 3.66
N HIS A 81 -0.93 6.33 3.62
CA HIS A 81 0.49 6.67 3.53
C HIS A 81 0.95 6.47 2.08
N LEU A 82 1.21 7.56 1.37
CA LEU A 82 1.62 7.54 -0.03
C LEU A 82 3.14 7.61 -0.11
N GLU A 83 3.75 6.58 -0.69
CA GLU A 83 5.18 6.55 -1.01
C GLU A 83 5.32 6.39 -2.51
N HIS A 84 6.14 7.24 -3.13
CA HIS A 84 6.32 7.17 -4.57
C HIS A 84 7.74 7.52 -4.98
N GLU A 85 8.13 6.98 -6.13
CA GLU A 85 9.21 7.50 -6.95
C GLU A 85 8.63 8.16 -8.21
N TYR A 86 9.49 8.56 -9.16
CA TYR A 86 9.03 9.10 -10.43
C TYR A 86 8.13 8.07 -11.15
N GLY A 87 6.85 8.38 -11.34
CA GLY A 87 5.91 7.54 -12.11
C GLY A 87 4.84 6.80 -11.31
N LEU A 88 4.73 7.02 -10.00
CA LEU A 88 3.51 6.74 -9.23
C LEU A 88 2.62 7.99 -9.18
#